data_AF-A0A5K1G4H2-F1
#
_entry.id   AF-A0A5K1G4H2-F1
#
_cell.length_a   1.000
_cell.length_b   1.000
_cell.length_c   1.000
_cell.angle_alpha   90.00
_cell.angle_beta   90.00
_cell.angle_gamma   90.00
#
_symmetry.space_group_name_H-M   'P 1'
#
loop_
_entity.id
_entity.type
_entity.pdbx_description
1 polymer ?
#
loop_
_entity_poly.entity_id
_entity_poly.type
_entity_poly.pdbx_seq_one_letter_code
_entity_poly.pdbx_strand_id
1 'polypeptide(L)'
;MLKLRLPAGAARSHSRSFATKYTGRVVHEGDSGRTLSVAVDPPAAAATAAAPRDVRGYAYPRKDLVCRLAHLLRRRTSSSTDSLPPDLLDYFQSLAVTPTPLEVSEALRAACPTPATALAFFRLVASLPGFRHDVSSYNRMINILGRSGDAAGVASLVGEMKTEGVRGTISTINMLIGIYGASPPAELDRCLGLAARWGLVLNCYSYKCLVQAWLRSGDADGAYGAYQKMRSRGFKLDVVGYNMLLDALAKHDQ
;
A
#
# COMPACT_ATOMS: atom_id res chain seq x y z
N MET A 1 38.19 -7.04 -23.89
CA MET A 1 39.06 -7.69 -22.87
C MET A 1 38.67 -7.17 -21.49
N LEU A 2 38.01 -7.99 -20.66
CA LEU A 2 37.79 -7.67 -19.24
C LEU A 2 39.02 -8.13 -18.44
N LYS A 3 39.90 -7.20 -18.06
CA LYS A 3 41.01 -7.45 -17.13
C LYS A 3 40.48 -7.31 -15.70
N LEU A 4 40.34 -8.41 -14.97
CA LEU A 4 40.04 -8.41 -13.54
C LEU A 4 41.35 -8.34 -12.75
N ARG A 5 41.59 -7.22 -12.07
CA ARG A 5 42.63 -7.05 -11.02
C ARG A 5 41.96 -7.28 -9.66
N LEU A 6 42.53 -8.16 -8.84
CA LEU A 6 42.15 -8.33 -7.43
C LEU A 6 42.87 -7.27 -6.58
N PRO A 7 42.16 -6.50 -5.73
CA PRO A 7 42.81 -5.65 -4.74
C PRO A 7 43.11 -6.43 -3.46
N ALA A 8 44.33 -6.29 -2.95
CA ALA A 8 44.74 -6.68 -1.61
C ALA A 8 44.49 -5.51 -0.64
N GLY A 9 44.02 -5.81 0.58
CA GLY A 9 43.95 -4.84 1.68
C GLY A 9 42.54 -4.50 2.13
N ALA A 10 42.21 -4.90 3.36
CA ALA A 10 40.89 -4.82 3.96
C ALA A 10 40.47 -3.39 4.37
N ALA A 11 39.23 -3.04 4.04
CA ALA A 11 38.38 -2.18 4.87
C ALA A 11 36.97 -2.78 4.83
N ARG A 12 36.50 -3.28 5.97
CA ARG A 12 35.15 -3.84 6.12
C ARG A 12 34.12 -2.71 6.05
N SER A 13 33.69 -2.37 4.83
CA SER A 13 32.34 -1.86 4.61
C SER A 13 31.48 -3.02 4.14
N HIS A 14 30.28 -3.19 4.71
CA HIS A 14 29.31 -4.17 4.23
C HIS A 14 28.72 -3.71 2.90
N SER A 15 29.52 -3.76 1.83
CA SER A 15 29.04 -3.74 0.46
C SER A 15 28.40 -5.09 0.19
N ARG A 16 27.07 -5.12 0.04
CA ARG A 16 26.38 -6.27 -0.54
C ARG A 16 26.74 -6.30 -2.02
N SER A 17 27.78 -7.05 -2.39
CA SER A 17 28.06 -7.36 -3.80
C SER A 17 27.06 -8.43 -4.25
N PHE A 18 26.14 -8.06 -5.14
CA PHE A 18 25.35 -9.03 -5.86
C PHE A 18 26.27 -9.71 -6.87
N ALA A 19 26.62 -10.96 -6.63
CA ALA A 19 27.37 -11.78 -7.57
C ALA A 19 26.38 -12.48 -8.51
N THR A 20 26.24 -11.98 -9.74
CA THR A 20 25.56 -12.74 -10.80
C THR A 20 26.54 -13.80 -11.29
N LYS A 21 26.25 -15.08 -11.00
CA LYS A 21 27.07 -16.20 -11.46
C LYS A 21 26.76 -16.47 -12.93
N TYR A 22 27.73 -16.22 -13.81
CA TYR A 22 27.64 -16.54 -15.23
C TYR A 22 28.31 -17.89 -15.49
N THR A 23 27.67 -18.73 -16.29
CA THR A 23 28.29 -19.92 -16.88
C THR A 23 28.52 -19.62 -18.35
N GLY A 24 29.76 -19.74 -18.80
CA GLY A 24 30.13 -19.51 -20.20
C GLY A 24 30.98 -20.66 -20.73
N ARG A 25 30.92 -20.87 -22.04
CA ARG A 25 31.73 -21.85 -22.78
C ARG A 25 32.92 -21.15 -23.41
N VAL A 26 34.11 -21.70 -23.27
CA VAL A 26 35.28 -21.23 -24.01
C VAL A 26 35.06 -21.53 -25.50
N VAL A 27 35.13 -20.52 -26.35
CA VAL A 27 34.88 -20.63 -27.80
C VAL A 27 36.18 -20.53 -28.60
N HIS A 28 37.18 -19.83 -28.08
CA HIS A 28 38.49 -19.72 -28.73
C HIS A 28 39.60 -19.63 -27.69
N GLU A 29 40.65 -20.43 -27.88
CA GLU A 29 41.91 -20.35 -27.14
C GLU A 29 42.99 -19.93 -28.14
N GLY A 30 43.65 -18.80 -27.89
CA GLY A 30 44.73 -18.34 -28.78
C GLY A 30 45.95 -19.24 -28.66
N ASP A 31 46.74 -19.34 -29.74
CA ASP A 31 47.85 -20.30 -29.93
C ASP A 31 48.94 -20.33 -28.83
N SER A 32 48.94 -19.36 -27.91
CA SER A 32 49.85 -19.29 -26.76
C SER A 32 49.22 -19.69 -25.41
N GLY A 33 47.94 -20.09 -25.38
CA GLY A 33 47.17 -20.41 -24.16
C GLY A 33 46.92 -19.22 -23.22
N ARG A 34 47.44 -18.02 -23.55
CA ARG A 34 47.36 -16.83 -22.69
C ARG A 34 46.09 -16.00 -22.90
N THR A 35 45.27 -16.34 -23.89
CA THR A 35 44.03 -15.61 -24.22
C THR A 35 42.90 -16.57 -24.52
N LEU A 36 41.81 -16.47 -23.75
CA LEU A 36 40.58 -17.24 -23.91
C LEU A 36 39.44 -16.28 -24.23
N SER A 37 38.63 -16.63 -25.23
CA SER A 37 37.35 -15.99 -25.51
C SER A 37 36.23 -16.90 -25.03
N VAL A 38 35.40 -16.40 -24.14
CA VAL A 38 34.30 -17.15 -23.51
C VAL A 38 32.98 -16.59 -24.03
N ALA A 39 32.17 -17.42 -24.68
CA ALA A 39 30.77 -17.09 -24.95
C ALA A 39 29.98 -17.38 -23.68
N VAL A 40 29.29 -16.36 -23.20
CA VAL A 40 28.42 -16.47 -22.03
C VAL A 40 27.00 -16.60 -22.53
N ASP A 41 26.36 -17.74 -22.26
CA ASP A 41 24.93 -17.86 -22.46
C ASP A 41 24.22 -17.02 -21.38
N PRO A 42 23.24 -16.19 -21.74
CA PRO A 42 22.46 -15.47 -20.74
C PRO A 42 21.78 -16.50 -19.81
N PRO A 43 21.76 -16.25 -18.48
CA PRO A 43 21.25 -17.24 -17.53
C PRO A 43 19.81 -17.66 -17.86
N ALA A 44 19.58 -18.97 -17.95
CA ALA A 44 18.32 -19.60 -18.35
C ALA A 44 17.18 -19.47 -17.31
N ALA A 45 17.11 -18.37 -16.57
CA ALA A 45 16.08 -18.07 -15.58
C ALA A 45 15.43 -16.71 -15.87
N ALA A 46 14.70 -16.63 -16.98
CA ALA A 46 13.77 -15.52 -17.26
C ALA A 46 12.57 -15.95 -18.14
N ALA A 47 12.30 -17.25 -18.25
CA ALA A 47 11.20 -17.81 -19.04
C ALA A 47 9.91 -18.00 -18.23
N THR A 48 9.70 -17.18 -17.20
CA THR A 48 8.40 -17.02 -16.53
C THR A 48 8.04 -15.55 -16.55
N ALA A 49 7.13 -15.19 -17.47
CA ALA A 49 6.43 -13.90 -17.60
C ALA A 49 7.19 -12.63 -17.15
N ALA A 50 7.75 -11.90 -18.12
CA ALA A 50 7.91 -10.43 -18.10
C ALA A 50 8.42 -9.80 -16.78
N ALA A 51 9.59 -10.21 -16.28
CA ALA A 51 10.25 -9.45 -15.21
C ALA A 51 10.56 -8.02 -15.70
N PRO A 52 10.40 -6.97 -14.86
CA PRO A 52 10.71 -5.61 -15.25
C PRO A 52 12.12 -5.50 -15.78
N ARG A 53 12.39 -4.64 -16.76
CA ARG A 53 13.75 -4.40 -17.26
C ARG A 53 14.15 -2.95 -16.99
N ASP A 54 15.40 -2.73 -16.62
CA ASP A 54 15.94 -1.38 -16.54
C ASP A 54 16.17 -0.80 -17.95
N VAL A 55 16.57 0.48 -18.01
CA VAL A 55 16.91 1.19 -19.26
C VAL A 55 18.04 0.52 -20.06
N ARG A 56 18.79 -0.41 -19.45
CA ARG A 56 19.87 -1.17 -20.06
C ARG A 56 19.44 -2.59 -20.46
N GLY A 57 18.17 -2.94 -20.28
CA GLY A 57 17.59 -4.23 -20.66
C GLY A 57 17.79 -5.36 -19.64
N TYR A 58 18.38 -5.09 -18.47
CA TYR A 58 18.59 -6.12 -17.45
C TYR A 58 17.32 -6.37 -16.66
N ALA A 59 17.06 -7.64 -16.32
CA ALA A 59 15.97 -8.01 -15.42
C ALA A 59 16.13 -7.30 -14.07
N TYR A 60 15.16 -6.45 -13.75
CA TYR A 60 15.07 -5.61 -12.58
C TYR A 60 14.12 -6.27 -11.56
N PRO A 61 14.63 -6.72 -10.41
CA PRO A 61 13.79 -7.38 -9.41
C PRO A 61 12.67 -6.46 -8.91
N ARG A 62 11.43 -6.95 -8.91
CA ARG A 62 10.25 -6.19 -8.43
C ARG A 62 10.41 -5.63 -7.00
N LYS A 63 11.15 -6.35 -6.15
CA LYS A 63 11.47 -5.91 -4.78
C LYS A 63 12.35 -4.66 -4.75
N ASP A 64 13.27 -4.53 -5.70
CA ASP A 64 14.18 -3.39 -5.78
C ASP A 64 13.43 -2.12 -6.21
N LEU A 65 12.36 -2.27 -7.01
CA LEU A 65 11.44 -1.18 -7.36
C LEU A 65 10.80 -0.61 -6.09
N VAL A 66 10.22 -1.47 -5.25
CA VAL A 66 9.60 -1.05 -3.98
C VAL A 66 10.62 -0.37 -3.08
N CYS A 67 11.80 -0.96 -2.92
CA CYS A 67 12.87 -0.38 -2.09
C CYS A 67 13.32 0.99 -2.60
N ARG A 68 13.47 1.15 -3.92
CA ARG A 68 13.88 2.41 -4.53
C ARG A 68 12.80 3.47 -4.42
N LEU A 69 11.53 3.14 -4.70
CA LEU A 69 10.40 4.05 -4.48
C LEU A 69 10.32 4.48 -3.02
N ALA A 70 10.43 3.54 -2.08
CA ALA A 70 10.41 3.85 -0.66
C ALA A 70 11.60 4.72 -0.22
N HIS A 71 12.76 4.53 -0.83
CA HIS A 71 13.93 5.39 -0.57
C HIS A 71 13.71 6.81 -1.10
N LEU A 72 13.24 6.96 -2.34
CA LEU A 72 12.95 8.26 -2.94
C LEU A 72 11.89 9.02 -2.12
N LEU A 73 10.80 8.35 -1.73
CA LEU A 73 9.75 8.95 -0.90
C LEU A 73 10.22 9.38 0.50
N ARG A 74 11.30 8.79 1.04
CA ARG A 74 11.88 9.17 2.33
C ARG A 74 12.88 10.31 2.23
N ARG A 75 13.45 10.58 1.04
CA ARG A 75 14.40 11.68 0.85
C ARG A 75 13.64 12.99 1.00
N ARG A 76 13.76 13.60 2.18
CA ARG A 76 13.25 14.92 2.48
C ARG A 76 13.83 15.92 1.49
N THR A 77 12.98 16.65 0.79
CA THR A 77 13.38 17.92 0.17
C THR A 77 13.80 18.85 1.31
N SER A 78 14.94 19.49 1.18
CA SER A 78 15.48 20.44 2.17
C SER A 78 14.62 21.70 2.31
N SER A 79 13.67 21.94 1.39
CA SER A 79 12.65 22.97 1.54
C SER A 79 11.35 22.36 2.09
N SER A 80 10.71 23.10 3.00
CA SER A 80 9.48 22.82 3.73
C SER A 80 8.22 22.66 2.88
N THR A 81 8.34 22.17 1.65
CA THR A 81 7.20 21.94 0.76
C THR A 81 6.84 20.47 0.76
N ASP A 82 5.55 20.15 0.95
CA ASP A 82 4.95 18.82 0.78
C ASP A 82 5.02 18.28 -0.67
N SER A 83 6.01 18.73 -1.44
CA SER A 83 6.19 18.40 -2.84
C SER A 83 6.85 17.03 -3.03
N LEU A 84 6.52 16.35 -4.12
CA LEU A 84 7.17 15.10 -4.48
C LEU A 84 8.63 15.35 -4.89
N PRO A 85 9.56 14.44 -4.55
CA PRO A 85 10.92 14.52 -5.05
C PRO A 85 10.93 14.51 -6.59
N PRO A 86 11.66 15.44 -7.24
CA PRO A 86 11.73 15.50 -8.71
C PRO A 86 12.27 14.19 -9.31
N ASP A 87 13.25 13.58 -8.63
CA ASP A 87 13.85 12.28 -8.96
C ASP A 87 12.81 11.15 -9.16
N LEU A 88 11.62 11.28 -8.57
CA LEU A 88 10.59 10.23 -8.60
C LEU A 88 9.84 10.20 -9.94
N LEU A 89 9.59 11.37 -10.54
CA LEU A 89 9.01 11.46 -11.87
C LEU A 89 10.00 10.97 -12.92
N ASP A 90 11.26 11.43 -12.84
CA ASP A 90 12.35 10.99 -13.72
C ASP A 90 12.56 9.48 -13.61
N TYR A 91 12.44 8.93 -12.40
CA TYR A 91 12.53 7.50 -12.19
C TYR A 91 11.41 6.73 -12.91
N PHE A 92 10.15 7.18 -12.82
CA PHE A 92 9.06 6.55 -13.56
C PHE A 92 9.21 6.69 -15.08
N GLN A 93 9.70 7.81 -15.58
CA GLN A 93 10.00 7.97 -17.01
C GLN A 93 11.13 7.04 -17.48
N SER A 94 12.12 6.77 -16.60
CA SER A 94 13.20 5.83 -16.89
C SER A 94 12.79 4.35 -16.80
N LEU A 95 11.64 4.06 -16.19
CA LEU A 95 11.15 2.70 -16.04
C LEU A 95 10.43 2.27 -17.32
N ALA A 96 10.90 1.17 -17.91
CA ALA A 96 10.20 0.52 -19.02
C ALA A 96 8.95 -0.27 -18.58
N VAL A 97 8.62 -0.26 -17.28
CA VAL A 97 7.56 -1.06 -16.68
C VAL A 97 6.70 -0.23 -15.74
N THR A 98 5.38 -0.37 -15.90
CA THR A 98 4.38 0.22 -15.02
C THR A 98 4.37 -0.53 -13.67
N PRO A 99 4.47 0.19 -12.53
CA PRO A 99 4.38 -0.45 -11.22
C PRO A 99 3.00 -1.09 -11.01
N THR A 100 2.90 -2.10 -10.16
CA THR A 100 1.61 -2.67 -9.73
C THR A 100 1.04 -1.93 -8.53
N PRO A 101 -0.29 -1.95 -8.34
CA PRO A 101 -0.94 -1.39 -7.15
C PRO A 101 -0.36 -1.92 -5.84
N LEU A 102 0.03 -3.20 -5.80
CA LEU A 102 0.69 -3.83 -4.67
C LEU A 102 2.05 -3.19 -4.35
N GLU A 103 2.90 -2.99 -5.37
CA GLU A 103 4.22 -2.37 -5.18
C GLU A 103 4.10 -0.92 -4.69
N VAL A 104 3.08 -0.20 -5.17
CA VAL A 104 2.76 1.17 -4.75
C VAL A 104 2.31 1.20 -3.30
N SER A 105 1.42 0.28 -2.90
CA SER A 105 0.97 0.12 -1.51
C SER A 105 2.14 -0.23 -0.58
N GLU A 106 3.04 -1.11 -1.02
CA GLU A 106 4.23 -1.50 -0.27
C GLU A 106 5.25 -0.36 -0.16
N ALA A 107 5.43 0.44 -1.22
CA ALA A 107 6.28 1.62 -1.18
C ALA A 107 5.75 2.68 -0.20
N LEU A 108 4.44 2.98 -0.24
CA LEU A 108 3.76 3.83 0.74
C LEU A 108 3.89 3.29 2.16
N ARG A 109 3.85 1.96 2.32
CA ARG A 109 4.03 1.29 3.61
C ARG A 109 5.43 1.44 4.17
N ALA A 110 6.43 1.21 3.34
CA ALA A 110 7.81 1.29 3.75
C ALA A 110 8.23 2.75 4.00
N ALA A 111 7.85 3.68 3.12
CA ALA A 111 8.31 5.06 3.18
C ALA A 111 7.82 5.82 4.43
N CYS A 112 6.66 5.46 4.98
CA CYS A 112 5.94 6.24 5.99
C CYS A 112 5.88 7.75 5.64
N PRO A 113 5.38 8.12 4.45
CA PRO A 113 5.33 9.51 4.01
C PRO A 113 4.32 10.33 4.81
N THR A 114 4.45 11.66 4.80
CA THR A 114 3.39 12.55 5.28
C THR A 114 2.11 12.31 4.47
N PRO A 115 0.91 12.59 5.02
CA PRO A 115 -0.34 12.44 4.28
C PRO A 115 -0.33 13.15 2.92
N ALA A 116 0.25 14.36 2.88
CA ALA A 116 0.37 15.15 1.66
C ALA A 116 1.29 14.50 0.61
N THR A 117 2.50 14.07 0.99
CA THR A 117 3.41 13.37 0.07
C THR A 117 2.83 12.02 -0.38
N ALA A 118 2.16 11.30 0.52
CA ALA A 118 1.47 10.04 0.20
C ALA A 118 0.40 10.25 -0.88
N LEU A 119 -0.42 11.28 -0.71
CA LEU A 119 -1.48 11.63 -1.65
C LEU A 119 -0.91 12.09 -2.98
N ALA A 120 0.12 12.94 -2.97
CA ALA A 120 0.79 13.37 -4.19
C ALA A 120 1.35 12.17 -4.96
N PHE A 121 2.01 11.23 -4.27
CA PHE A 121 2.54 10.01 -4.89
C PHE A 121 1.41 9.15 -5.46
N PHE A 122 0.33 8.95 -4.70
CA PHE A 122 -0.85 8.22 -5.15
C PHE A 122 -1.44 8.81 -6.44
N ARG A 123 -1.51 10.14 -6.53
CA ARG A 123 -1.98 10.86 -7.72
C ARG A 123 -1.01 10.74 -8.91
N LEU A 124 0.29 10.86 -8.66
CA LEU A 124 1.31 10.72 -9.70
C LEU A 124 1.28 9.33 -10.32
N VAL A 125 1.20 8.27 -9.51
CA VAL A 125 1.17 6.90 -10.07
C VAL A 125 -0.13 6.68 -10.86
N ALA A 126 -1.24 7.30 -10.46
CA ALA A 126 -2.49 7.25 -11.20
C ALA A 126 -2.43 7.93 -12.58
N SER A 127 -1.49 8.85 -12.82
CA SER A 127 -1.29 9.47 -14.14
C SER A 127 -0.42 8.64 -15.08
N LEU A 128 0.16 7.53 -14.62
CA LEU A 128 0.97 6.65 -15.47
C LEU A 128 0.08 5.89 -16.48
N PRO A 129 0.47 5.82 -17.77
CA PRO A 129 -0.29 5.10 -18.77
C PRO A 129 -0.56 3.64 -18.39
N GLY A 130 -1.83 3.25 -18.43
CA GLY A 130 -2.25 1.87 -18.12
C GLY A 130 -2.22 1.49 -16.64
N PHE A 131 -1.91 2.42 -15.73
CA PHE A 131 -2.00 2.18 -14.29
C PHE A 131 -3.39 2.49 -13.76
N ARG A 132 -3.90 1.63 -12.87
CA ARG A 132 -5.13 1.87 -12.10
C ARG A 132 -4.95 1.37 -10.68
N HIS A 133 -5.35 2.17 -9.70
CA HIS A 133 -5.35 1.74 -8.30
C HIS A 133 -6.38 0.64 -8.07
N ASP A 134 -6.04 -0.28 -7.17
CA ASP A 134 -6.96 -1.30 -6.69
C ASP A 134 -7.45 -0.99 -5.27
N VAL A 135 -8.32 -1.85 -4.75
CA VAL A 135 -8.84 -1.72 -3.39
C VAL A 135 -7.75 -1.69 -2.32
N SER A 136 -6.61 -2.37 -2.54
CA SER A 136 -5.50 -2.42 -1.60
C SER A 136 -4.78 -1.07 -1.54
N SER A 137 -4.52 -0.44 -2.68
CA SER A 137 -3.93 0.90 -2.76
C SER A 137 -4.86 1.96 -2.16
N TYR A 138 -6.16 1.91 -2.44
CA TYR A 138 -7.14 2.80 -1.80
C TYR A 138 -7.19 2.60 -0.28
N ASN A 139 -7.29 1.36 0.20
CA ASN A 139 -7.29 1.07 1.64
C ASN A 139 -6.02 1.58 2.33
N ARG A 140 -4.87 1.48 1.66
CA ARG A 140 -3.61 2.04 2.16
C ARG A 140 -3.71 3.54 2.36
N MET A 141 -4.21 4.27 1.37
CA MET A 141 -4.37 5.72 1.45
C MET A 141 -5.43 6.15 2.45
N ILE A 142 -6.58 5.47 2.50
CA ILE A 142 -7.63 5.73 3.50
C ILE A 142 -7.06 5.57 4.91
N ASN A 143 -6.23 4.55 5.16
CA ASN A 143 -5.59 4.36 6.47
C ASN A 143 -4.60 5.49 6.80
N ILE A 144 -3.83 5.97 5.82
CA ILE A 144 -2.88 7.08 6.01
C ILE A 144 -3.64 8.36 6.36
N LEU A 145 -4.64 8.74 5.56
CA LEU A 145 -5.44 9.96 5.77
C LEU A 145 -6.30 9.87 7.03
N GLY A 146 -6.88 8.70 7.30
CA GLY A 146 -7.68 8.47 8.50
C GLY A 146 -6.88 8.65 9.79
N ARG A 147 -5.63 8.18 9.82
CA ARG A 147 -4.72 8.39 10.97
C ARG A 147 -4.28 9.83 11.16
N SER A 148 -4.26 10.62 10.10
CA SER A 148 -3.98 12.06 10.19
C SER A 148 -5.22 12.91 10.47
N GLY A 149 -6.39 12.30 10.62
CA GLY A 149 -7.65 13.02 10.85
C GLY A 149 -8.23 13.70 9.61
N ASP A 150 -7.72 13.42 8.41
CA ASP A 150 -8.19 14.02 7.15
C ASP A 150 -9.43 13.26 6.64
N ALA A 151 -10.55 13.46 7.33
CA ALA A 151 -11.84 12.86 7.01
C ALA A 151 -12.38 13.29 5.62
N ALA A 152 -12.05 14.51 5.19
CA ALA A 152 -12.43 15.05 3.89
C ALA A 152 -11.68 14.36 2.75
N GLY A 153 -10.36 14.18 2.90
CA GLY A 153 -9.55 13.41 1.96
C GLY A 153 -9.99 11.95 1.86
N VAL A 154 -10.38 11.33 2.99
CA VAL A 154 -10.98 9.98 2.99
C VAL A 154 -12.29 9.95 2.20
N ALA A 155 -13.19 10.91 2.41
CA ALA A 155 -14.45 10.99 1.68
C ALA A 155 -14.23 11.16 0.16
N SER A 156 -13.25 11.98 -0.22
CA SER A 156 -12.83 12.17 -1.62
C SER A 156 -12.35 10.85 -2.25
N LEU A 157 -11.48 10.10 -1.56
CA LEU A 157 -11.01 8.80 -2.06
C LEU A 157 -12.14 7.77 -2.18
N VAL A 158 -13.11 7.75 -1.25
CA VAL A 158 -14.28 6.85 -1.35
C VAL A 158 -15.17 7.24 -2.53
N GLY A 159 -15.32 8.54 -2.80
CA GLY A 159 -16.00 9.05 -3.98
C GLY A 159 -15.30 8.61 -5.28
N GLU A 160 -13.98 8.69 -5.30
CA GLU A 160 -13.16 8.26 -6.44
C GLU A 160 -13.22 6.75 -6.68
N MET A 161 -13.19 5.93 -5.62
CA MET A 161 -13.42 4.49 -5.74
C MET A 161 -14.74 4.19 -6.47
N LYS A 162 -15.78 4.99 -6.22
CA LYS A 162 -17.07 4.84 -6.91
C LYS A 162 -16.97 5.23 -8.39
N THR A 163 -16.29 6.33 -8.73
CA THR A 163 -16.14 6.78 -10.14
C THR A 163 -15.28 5.82 -10.95
N GLU A 164 -14.25 5.24 -10.33
CA GLU A 164 -13.35 4.26 -10.96
C GLU A 164 -13.88 2.82 -10.93
N GLY A 165 -15.07 2.59 -10.35
CA GLY A 165 -15.69 1.27 -10.28
C GLY A 165 -14.99 0.30 -9.31
N VAL A 166 -14.14 0.79 -8.41
CA VAL A 166 -13.42 -0.01 -7.42
C VAL A 166 -14.30 -0.25 -6.20
N ARG A 167 -14.72 -1.50 -5.99
CA ARG A 167 -15.49 -1.89 -4.80
C ARG A 167 -14.55 -2.13 -3.62
N GLY A 168 -14.90 -1.58 -2.46
CA GLY A 168 -14.21 -1.87 -1.22
C GLY A 168 -14.54 -3.26 -0.66
N THR A 169 -13.87 -3.58 0.45
CA THR A 169 -14.05 -4.83 1.21
C THR A 169 -14.65 -4.55 2.58
N ILE A 170 -14.98 -5.60 3.35
CA ILE A 170 -15.38 -5.44 4.76
C ILE A 170 -14.30 -4.71 5.56
N SER A 171 -13.02 -4.93 5.27
CA SER A 171 -11.91 -4.21 5.91
C SER A 171 -11.96 -2.71 5.60
N THR A 172 -12.35 -2.33 4.37
CA THR A 172 -12.58 -0.93 3.98
C THR A 172 -13.68 -0.32 4.83
N ILE A 173 -14.83 -1.00 4.95
CA ILE A 173 -15.96 -0.53 5.76
C ILE A 173 -15.57 -0.36 7.24
N ASN A 174 -14.87 -1.33 7.81
CA ASN A 174 -14.43 -1.25 9.21
C ASN A 174 -13.47 -0.08 9.45
N MET A 175 -12.60 0.22 8.47
CA MET A 175 -11.71 1.38 8.51
C MET A 175 -12.50 2.69 8.50
N LEU A 176 -13.49 2.82 7.61
CA LEU A 176 -14.34 4.00 7.53
C LEU A 176 -15.16 4.20 8.83
N ILE A 177 -15.73 3.13 9.40
CA ILE A 177 -16.42 3.20 10.70
C ILE A 177 -15.47 3.66 11.81
N GLY A 178 -14.21 3.21 11.78
CA GLY A 178 -13.19 3.66 12.72
C GLY A 178 -12.90 5.15 12.59
N ILE A 179 -12.75 5.65 11.36
CA ILE A 179 -12.44 7.05 11.03
C ILE A 179 -13.62 7.98 11.39
N TYR A 180 -14.83 7.61 10.98
CA TYR A 180 -16.04 8.41 11.19
C TYR A 180 -16.74 8.14 12.53
N GLY A 181 -16.17 7.30 13.40
CA GLY A 181 -16.81 6.90 14.64
C GLY A 181 -16.86 7.98 15.72
N ALA A 182 -16.35 9.19 15.46
CA ALA A 182 -16.58 10.39 16.27
C ALA A 182 -17.27 11.51 15.45
N SER A 183 -17.67 11.20 14.22
CA SER A 183 -18.42 12.09 13.34
C SER A 183 -19.93 11.94 13.60
N PRO A 184 -20.77 12.83 13.04
CA PRO A 184 -22.21 12.70 13.21
C PRO A 184 -22.75 11.34 12.75
N PRO A 185 -23.81 10.82 13.41
CA PRO A 185 -24.60 9.65 13.01
C PRO A 185 -24.69 9.36 11.50
N ALA A 186 -24.96 10.39 10.71
CA ALA A 186 -25.13 10.30 9.27
C ALA A 186 -23.90 9.70 8.53
N GLU A 187 -22.68 9.88 9.03
CA GLU A 187 -21.49 9.27 8.41
C GLU A 187 -21.41 7.76 8.63
N LEU A 188 -21.90 7.27 9.78
CA LEU A 188 -21.99 5.83 10.06
C LEU A 188 -23.07 5.18 9.19
N ASP A 189 -24.21 5.85 9.01
CA ASP A 189 -25.24 5.41 8.06
C ASP A 189 -24.74 5.37 6.62
N ARG A 190 -23.93 6.35 6.21
CA ARG A 190 -23.27 6.33 4.89
C ARG A 190 -22.34 5.13 4.74
N CYS A 191 -21.61 4.75 5.78
CA CYS A 191 -20.77 3.53 5.77
C CYS A 191 -21.62 2.27 5.59
N LEU A 192 -22.77 2.17 6.27
CA LEU A 192 -23.72 1.06 6.11
C LEU A 192 -24.31 1.01 4.70
N GLY A 193 -24.72 2.16 4.16
CA GLY A 193 -25.21 2.27 2.79
C GLY A 193 -24.13 1.89 1.76
N LEU A 194 -22.88 2.23 2.01
CA LEU A 194 -21.75 1.81 1.17
C LEU A 194 -21.52 0.29 1.21
N ALA A 195 -21.59 -0.33 2.39
CA ALA A 195 -21.51 -1.77 2.54
C ALA A 195 -22.62 -2.48 1.74
N ALA A 196 -23.86 -1.98 1.83
CA ALA A 196 -24.98 -2.53 1.06
C ALA A 196 -24.78 -2.38 -0.46
N ARG A 197 -24.35 -1.20 -0.93
CA ARG A 197 -24.04 -0.97 -2.36
C ARG A 197 -22.94 -1.89 -2.87
N TRP A 198 -21.96 -2.21 -2.04
CA TRP A 198 -20.91 -3.17 -2.36
C TRP A 198 -21.29 -4.62 -2.07
N GLY A 199 -22.55 -4.92 -1.74
CA GLY A 199 -23.03 -6.28 -1.49
C GLY A 199 -22.30 -6.98 -0.34
N LEU A 200 -21.80 -6.21 0.62
CA LEU A 200 -20.97 -6.71 1.72
C LEU A 200 -21.82 -7.11 2.92
N VAL A 201 -21.53 -8.28 3.49
CA VAL A 201 -22.20 -8.78 4.70
C VAL A 201 -21.32 -8.50 5.90
N LEU A 202 -21.81 -7.65 6.80
CA LEU A 202 -21.12 -7.32 8.05
C LEU A 202 -20.94 -8.56 8.93
N ASN A 203 -19.75 -8.69 9.51
CA ASN A 203 -19.40 -9.76 10.45
C ASN A 203 -19.44 -9.28 11.91
N CYS A 204 -19.17 -10.18 12.85
CA CYS A 204 -19.14 -9.89 14.28
C CYS A 204 -18.26 -8.66 14.62
N TYR A 205 -17.07 -8.60 14.02
CA TYR A 205 -16.14 -7.49 14.24
C TYR A 205 -16.68 -6.16 13.70
N SER A 206 -17.28 -6.15 12.52
CA SER A 206 -17.92 -4.95 11.95
C SER A 206 -19.03 -4.41 12.86
N TYR A 207 -19.89 -5.28 13.38
CA TYR A 207 -20.94 -4.88 14.32
C TYR A 207 -20.38 -4.32 15.62
N LYS A 208 -19.33 -4.94 16.17
CA LYS A 208 -18.64 -4.41 17.34
C LYS A 208 -18.10 -2.99 17.07
N CYS A 209 -17.44 -2.78 15.92
CA CYS A 209 -16.97 -1.45 15.53
C CYS A 209 -18.10 -0.43 15.41
N LEU A 210 -19.25 -0.83 14.84
CA LEU A 210 -20.43 0.04 14.72
C LEU A 210 -20.98 0.44 16.08
N VAL A 211 -21.23 -0.52 16.98
CA VAL A 211 -21.72 -0.23 18.33
C VAL A 211 -20.78 0.77 19.00
N GLN A 212 -19.47 0.51 18.99
CA GLN A 212 -18.50 1.43 19.58
C GLN A 212 -18.47 2.82 18.93
N ALA A 213 -18.69 2.90 17.61
CA ALA A 213 -18.72 4.16 16.88
C ALA A 213 -19.97 4.98 17.21
N TRP A 214 -21.15 4.35 17.21
CA TRP A 214 -22.41 4.99 17.58
C TRP A 214 -22.41 5.53 19.02
N LEU A 215 -21.85 4.75 19.95
CA LEU A 215 -21.66 5.18 21.33
C LEU A 215 -20.72 6.38 21.44
N ARG A 216 -19.65 6.42 20.63
CA ARG A 216 -18.72 7.56 20.58
C ARG A 216 -19.32 8.81 19.93
N SER A 217 -20.27 8.66 19.01
CA SER A 217 -21.04 9.77 18.44
C SER A 217 -22.20 10.23 19.32
N GLY A 218 -22.41 9.61 20.49
CA GLY A 218 -23.47 9.96 21.43
C GLY A 218 -24.86 9.45 21.06
N ASP A 219 -24.96 8.52 20.10
CA ASP A 219 -26.23 7.98 19.61
C ASP A 219 -26.44 6.57 20.18
N ALA A 220 -27.08 6.51 21.34
CA ALA A 220 -27.36 5.27 22.07
C ALA A 220 -28.37 4.38 21.33
N ASP A 221 -29.35 4.98 20.64
CA ASP A 221 -30.36 4.27 19.86
C ASP A 221 -29.74 3.55 18.66
N GLY A 222 -28.88 4.24 17.90
CA GLY A 222 -28.11 3.66 16.80
C GLY A 222 -27.22 2.50 17.27
N ALA A 223 -26.56 2.67 18.43
CA ALA A 223 -25.75 1.62 19.04
C ALA A 223 -26.58 0.39 19.44
N TYR A 224 -27.74 0.62 20.07
CA TYR A 224 -28.64 -0.45 20.50
C TYR A 224 -29.24 -1.20 19.29
N GLY A 225 -29.65 -0.49 18.24
CA GLY A 225 -30.13 -1.09 16.99
C GLY A 225 -29.06 -1.94 16.30
N ALA A 226 -27.80 -1.47 16.27
CA ALA A 226 -26.68 -2.25 15.77
C ALA A 226 -26.45 -3.54 16.60
N TYR A 227 -26.56 -3.45 17.92
CA TYR A 227 -26.46 -4.59 18.83
C TYR A 227 -27.60 -5.60 18.62
N GLN A 228 -28.86 -5.16 18.49
CA GLN A 228 -29.99 -6.05 18.22
C GLN A 228 -29.79 -6.81 16.91
N LYS A 229 -29.34 -6.11 15.86
CA LYS A 229 -29.06 -6.73 14.55
C LYS A 229 -27.91 -7.73 14.64
N MET A 230 -26.86 -7.41 15.39
CA MET A 230 -25.76 -8.32 15.69
C MET A 230 -26.26 -9.61 16.37
N ARG A 231 -27.11 -9.48 17.40
CA ARG A 231 -27.69 -10.60 18.14
C ARG A 231 -28.61 -11.46 17.27
N SER A 232 -29.43 -10.85 16.41
CA SER A 232 -30.30 -11.59 15.47
C SER A 232 -29.54 -12.49 14.50
N ARG A 233 -28.27 -12.16 14.23
CA ARG A 233 -27.35 -12.94 13.39
C ARG A 233 -26.53 -13.97 14.18
N GLY A 234 -26.80 -14.15 15.47
CA GLY A 234 -26.09 -15.09 16.33
C GLY A 234 -24.74 -14.59 16.83
N PHE A 235 -24.38 -13.32 16.61
CA PHE A 235 -23.15 -12.74 17.12
C PHE A 235 -23.33 -12.21 18.55
N LYS A 236 -22.24 -12.19 19.32
CA LYS A 236 -22.22 -11.72 20.71
C LYS A 236 -21.18 -10.62 20.89
N LEU A 237 -21.54 -9.57 21.62
CA LEU A 237 -20.56 -8.60 22.10
C LEU A 237 -19.63 -9.25 23.13
N ASP A 238 -18.44 -8.69 23.26
CA ASP A 238 -17.56 -9.00 24.38
C ASP A 238 -17.93 -8.19 25.62
N VAL A 239 -17.34 -8.54 26.76
CA VAL A 239 -17.60 -7.89 28.05
C VAL A 239 -17.39 -6.37 27.97
N VAL A 240 -16.34 -5.94 27.26
CA VAL A 240 -16.05 -4.52 27.04
C VAL A 240 -17.18 -3.83 26.26
N GLY A 241 -17.67 -4.45 25.18
CA GLY A 241 -18.78 -3.92 24.39
C GLY A 241 -20.10 -3.82 25.19
N TYR A 242 -20.40 -4.81 26.03
CA TYR A 242 -21.57 -4.75 26.91
C TYR A 242 -21.49 -3.63 27.94
N ASN A 243 -20.34 -3.46 28.60
CA ASN A 243 -20.15 -2.40 29.59
C ASN A 243 -20.33 -1.01 28.96
N MET A 244 -19.79 -0.79 27.76
CA MET A 244 -19.95 0.47 27.03
C MET A 244 -21.41 0.74 26.67
N LEU A 245 -22.15 -0.28 26.22
CA LEU A 245 -23.56 -0.13 25.84
C LEU A 245 -24.44 0.16 27.05
N LEU A 246 -24.22 -0.52 28.18
CA LEU A 246 -24.97 -0.29 29.42
C LEU A 246 -24.74 1.11 29.98
N ASP A 247 -23.49 1.58 30.00
CA ASP A 247 -23.15 2.94 30.45
C ASP A 247 -23.84 4.02 29.61
N ALA A 248 -23.90 3.85 28.29
CA ALA A 248 -24.55 4.82 27.43
C ALA A 248 -26.08 4.82 27.54
N LEU A 249 -26.72 3.65 27.66
CA LEU A 249 -28.17 3.57 27.86
C LEU A 249 -28.57 4.16 29.20
N ALA A 250 -27.81 3.91 30.27
CA ALA A 250 -28.08 4.49 31.59
C ALA A 250 -28.00 6.03 31.58
N LYS A 251 -27.16 6.62 30.73
CA LYS A 251 -27.04 8.08 30.55
C LYS A 251 -28.13 8.67 29.65
N HIS A 252 -28.74 7.86 28.79
CA HIS A 252 -29.81 8.31 27.89
C HIS A 252 -31.18 8.37 28.58
N ASP A 253 -31.37 7.57 29.63
CA ASP A 253 -32.61 7.52 30.42
C ASP A 253 -32.66 8.55 31.58
N GLN A 254 -31.65 9.41 31.74
CA GLN A 254 -31.57 10.49 32.75
C GLN A 254 -31.88 11.85 32.14
#